data_AF-A0A2S9FDE5-F1
#
_entry.id   AF-A0A2S9FDE5-F1
#
_cell.length_a   1.000
_cell.length_b   1.000
_cell.length_c   1.000
_cell.angle_alpha   90.00
_cell.angle_beta   90.00
_cell.angle_gamma   90.00
#
_symmetry.space_group_name_H-M   'P 1'
#
loop_
_entity.id
_entity.type
_entity.pdbx_description
1 polymer ?
#
loop_
_entity_poly.entity_id
_entity_poly.type
_entity_poly.pdbx_seq_one_letter_code
_entity_poly.pdbx_strand_id
1 'polypeptide(L)'
;VAREHGATSFMVMQAALAVLLSKLSASTDVAVGFPIAGRRDPALDGLVGFFVNTLVLRLDVAGDPSITDVLAQVRTRSLAAYEHQDVPFEVVVERLNPTRSLTHHPLVQVMLAWQNLPADTSDSSAAGLTLGDLHVSQIPVDTGAARMDLSFSLAERHSAAGDPAGIGGFVEYRTDVFDAATIVTFVERLRRVLEAMTADPALRLSSVDVLDEAEHARLDDIGNRAALTLAAQNDESIPAMFAAQTARAPQAIAISGGDRPWTYRELDEASNRLAHLLIARGVRTGQRVALLLPRTAEAVVAILAVVKAGATYVPIDPSVPAARRDFVLSDAAP
;
A
#
# COMPACT_ATOMS: atom_id res chain seq x y z
N VAL A 1 -19.71 -2.06 17.64
CA VAL A 1 -18.83 -3.05 16.99
C VAL A 1 -18.53 -4.29 17.85
N ALA A 2 -17.64 -4.25 18.86
CA ALA A 2 -17.18 -5.47 19.55
C ALA A 2 -18.32 -6.40 20.02
N ARG A 3 -19.27 -5.85 20.80
CA ARG A 3 -20.45 -6.59 21.29
C ARG A 3 -21.36 -7.09 20.17
N GLU A 4 -21.58 -6.28 19.13
CA GLU A 4 -22.46 -6.63 17.99
C GLU A 4 -21.92 -7.80 17.17
N HIS A 5 -20.58 -7.94 17.09
CA HIS A 5 -19.92 -9.04 16.40
C HIS A 5 -19.48 -10.18 17.33
N GLY A 6 -19.87 -10.13 18.61
CA GLY A 6 -19.48 -11.12 19.63
C GLY A 6 -17.98 -11.24 19.84
N ALA A 7 -17.26 -10.12 19.67
CA ALA A 7 -15.81 -9.99 19.85
C ALA A 7 -15.48 -9.16 21.11
N THR A 8 -14.25 -9.26 21.60
CA THR A 8 -13.74 -8.42 22.70
C THR A 8 -13.08 -7.14 22.16
N SER A 9 -12.90 -6.12 22.99
CA SER A 9 -12.11 -4.92 22.63
C SER A 9 -10.70 -5.30 22.14
N PHE A 10 -10.10 -6.31 22.79
CA PHE A 10 -8.80 -6.83 22.39
C PHE A 10 -8.82 -7.44 20.97
N MET A 11 -9.86 -8.20 20.61
CA MET A 11 -10.02 -8.73 19.24
C MET A 11 -10.19 -7.62 18.20
N VAL A 12 -10.89 -6.53 18.54
CA VAL A 12 -10.99 -5.36 17.66
C VAL A 12 -9.62 -4.70 17.47
N MET A 13 -8.84 -4.57 18.54
CA MET A 13 -7.48 -4.01 18.47
C MET A 13 -6.54 -4.92 17.65
N GLN A 14 -6.63 -6.25 17.83
CA GLN A 14 -5.89 -7.22 17.02
C GLN A 14 -6.22 -7.10 15.53
N ALA A 15 -7.51 -6.96 15.19
CA ALA A 15 -7.96 -6.75 13.82
C ALA A 15 -7.41 -5.43 13.23
N ALA A 16 -7.54 -4.32 13.97
CA ALA A 16 -7.08 -3.02 13.52
C ALA A 16 -5.57 -2.99 13.28
N LEU A 17 -4.78 -3.56 14.20
CA LEU A 17 -3.34 -3.66 14.04
C LEU A 17 -2.95 -4.53 12.85
N ALA A 18 -3.61 -5.67 12.64
CA ALA A 18 -3.31 -6.53 11.49
C ALA A 18 -3.66 -5.86 10.16
N VAL A 19 -4.78 -5.14 10.09
CA VAL A 19 -5.17 -4.35 8.90
C VAL A 19 -4.13 -3.26 8.62
N LEU A 20 -3.69 -2.53 9.65
CA LEU A 20 -2.63 -1.56 9.51
C LEU A 20 -1.35 -2.20 8.96
N LEU A 21 -0.88 -3.30 9.57
CA LEU A 21 0.34 -3.98 9.15
C LEU A 21 0.23 -4.52 7.72
N SER A 22 -0.93 -5.01 7.30
CA SER A 22 -1.18 -5.42 5.91
C SER A 22 -0.98 -4.24 4.95
N LYS A 23 -1.54 -3.07 5.27
CA LYS A 23 -1.42 -1.85 4.46
C LYS A 23 0.02 -1.33 4.41
N LEU A 24 0.76 -1.39 5.51
CA LEU A 24 2.15 -0.92 5.59
C LEU A 24 3.14 -1.86 4.90
N SER A 25 2.92 -3.17 4.98
CA SER A 25 3.83 -4.19 4.42
C SER A 25 3.47 -4.60 2.99
N ALA A 26 2.30 -4.18 2.48
CA ALA A 26 1.68 -4.70 1.27
C ALA A 26 1.52 -6.24 1.25
N SER A 27 1.49 -6.87 2.44
CA SER A 27 1.25 -8.31 2.60
C SER A 27 -0.22 -8.57 2.91
N THR A 28 -0.80 -9.58 2.27
CA THR A 28 -2.15 -10.06 2.60
C THR A 28 -2.14 -11.11 3.71
N ASP A 29 -0.97 -11.58 4.13
CA ASP A 29 -0.83 -12.57 5.19
C ASP A 29 -0.01 -11.95 6.34
N VAL A 30 -0.66 -11.73 7.47
CA VAL A 30 -0.12 -10.95 8.59
C VAL A 30 -0.17 -11.77 9.86
N ALA A 31 0.95 -11.83 10.58
CA ALA A 31 1.05 -12.49 11.88
C ALA A 31 1.40 -11.48 12.97
N VAL A 32 0.64 -11.50 14.07
CA VAL A 32 0.87 -10.68 15.27
C VAL A 32 0.92 -11.60 16.48
N GLY A 33 1.93 -11.41 17.32
CA GLY A 33 2.02 -12.14 18.58
C GLY A 33 1.28 -11.43 19.71
N PHE A 34 0.78 -12.19 20.67
CA PHE A 34 0.21 -11.63 21.89
C PHE A 34 0.53 -12.51 23.11
N PRO A 35 0.91 -11.90 24.24
CA PRO A 35 1.20 -12.64 25.46
C PRO A 35 -0.10 -13.06 26.16
N ILE A 36 -0.06 -14.21 26.81
CA ILE A 36 -1.10 -14.73 27.70
C ILE A 36 -0.50 -15.07 29.06
N ALA A 37 -1.31 -15.02 30.12
CA ALA A 37 -0.82 -15.25 31.49
C ALA A 37 -0.28 -16.67 31.72
N GLY A 38 -0.76 -17.67 30.96
CA GLY A 38 -0.39 -19.08 31.10
C GLY A 38 -0.78 -19.71 32.45
N ARG A 39 -1.73 -19.10 33.16
CA ARG A 39 -2.28 -19.58 34.44
C ARG A 39 -3.67 -20.17 34.23
N ARG A 40 -3.73 -21.34 33.58
CA ARG A 40 -5.01 -22.02 33.29
C ARG A 40 -5.54 -22.79 34.50
N ASP A 41 -4.64 -23.31 35.33
CA ASP A 41 -4.97 -24.00 36.58
C ASP A 41 -5.09 -22.97 37.72
N PRO A 42 -6.24 -22.89 38.42
CA PRO A 42 -6.43 -21.98 39.56
C PRO A 42 -5.37 -22.14 40.67
N ALA A 43 -4.73 -23.31 40.78
CA ALA A 43 -3.63 -23.52 41.73
C ALA A 43 -2.41 -22.62 41.46
N LEU A 44 -2.28 -22.11 40.23
CA LEU A 44 -1.17 -21.23 39.81
C LEU A 44 -1.43 -19.75 40.10
N ASP A 45 -2.66 -19.35 40.46
CA ASP A 45 -3.04 -17.94 40.62
C ASP A 45 -2.24 -17.24 41.74
N GLY A 46 -1.98 -17.96 42.83
CA GLY A 46 -1.20 -17.44 43.97
C GLY A 46 0.32 -17.61 43.84
N LEU A 47 0.82 -18.25 42.78
CA LEU A 47 2.23 -18.57 42.64
C LEU A 47 3.03 -17.42 42.02
N VAL A 48 4.22 -17.19 42.57
CA VAL A 48 5.22 -16.28 42.01
C VAL A 48 6.10 -17.09 41.05
N GLY A 49 6.09 -16.73 39.77
CA GLY A 49 6.84 -17.43 38.72
C GLY A 49 6.54 -16.87 37.32
N PHE A 50 7.34 -17.27 36.34
CA PHE A 50 7.18 -16.87 34.93
C PHE A 50 6.33 -17.90 34.19
N PHE A 51 5.06 -17.55 33.95
CA PHE A 51 4.09 -18.42 33.28
C PHE A 51 3.63 -17.88 31.92
N VAL A 52 4.11 -16.69 31.53
CA VAL A 52 3.67 -16.04 30.30
C VAL A 52 4.03 -16.89 29.09
N ASN A 53 3.04 -17.18 28.27
CA ASN A 53 3.23 -17.82 26.96
C ASN A 53 2.86 -16.82 25.85
N THR A 54 3.37 -17.05 24.64
CA THR A 54 3.07 -16.21 23.47
C THR A 54 2.27 -17.00 22.46
N LEU A 55 1.13 -16.44 22.04
CA LEU A 55 0.33 -16.97 20.95
C LEU A 55 0.51 -16.12 19.69
N VAL A 56 0.36 -16.74 18.52
CA VAL A 56 0.47 -16.06 17.22
C VAL A 56 -0.91 -16.05 16.56
N LEU A 57 -1.42 -14.85 16.30
CA LEU A 57 -2.60 -14.64 15.47
C LEU A 57 -2.16 -14.37 14.04
N ARG A 58 -2.43 -15.30 13.12
CA ARG A 58 -2.18 -15.14 11.68
C ARG A 58 -3.49 -14.90 10.95
N LEU A 59 -3.58 -13.84 10.16
CA LEU A 59 -4.77 -13.44 9.41
C LEU A 59 -4.45 -13.39 7.92
N ASP A 60 -5.39 -13.88 7.12
CA ASP A 60 -5.37 -13.77 5.68
C ASP A 60 -6.43 -12.75 5.24
N VAL A 61 -5.94 -11.65 4.67
CA VAL A 61 -6.75 -10.54 4.15
C VAL A 61 -6.76 -10.49 2.61
N ALA A 62 -6.38 -11.58 1.95
CA ALA A 62 -6.52 -11.71 0.50
C ALA A 62 -8.00 -11.66 0.09
N GLY A 63 -8.25 -11.21 -1.15
CA GLY A 63 -9.61 -11.13 -1.70
C GLY A 63 -10.45 -9.96 -1.21
N ASP A 64 -9.81 -8.95 -0.58
CA ASP A 64 -10.44 -7.72 -0.12
C ASP A 64 -11.66 -7.96 0.80
N PRO A 65 -11.48 -8.59 1.98
CA PRO A 65 -12.57 -8.84 2.91
C PRO A 65 -13.17 -7.54 3.47
N SER A 66 -14.38 -7.61 4.02
CA SER A 66 -14.92 -6.52 4.84
C SER A 66 -14.30 -6.51 6.24
N ILE A 67 -14.43 -5.40 6.95
CA ILE A 67 -14.01 -5.30 8.36
C ILE A 67 -14.72 -6.35 9.23
N THR A 68 -16.00 -6.63 8.95
CA THR A 68 -16.79 -7.68 9.59
C THR A 68 -16.17 -9.07 9.38
N ASP A 69 -15.73 -9.38 8.15
CA ASP A 69 -15.09 -10.65 7.84
C ASP A 69 -13.77 -10.80 8.60
N VAL A 70 -12.96 -9.73 8.68
CA VAL A 70 -11.72 -9.72 9.44
C VAL A 70 -11.98 -9.96 10.93
N LEU A 71 -12.96 -9.28 11.52
CA LEU A 71 -13.34 -9.49 12.92
C LEU A 71 -13.80 -10.93 13.19
N ALA A 72 -14.55 -11.53 12.26
CA ALA A 72 -14.97 -12.92 12.36
C ALA A 72 -13.78 -13.89 12.28
N GLN A 73 -12.81 -13.62 11.39
CA GLN A 73 -11.56 -14.37 11.32
C GLN A 73 -10.75 -14.25 12.62
N VAL A 74 -10.56 -13.04 13.14
CA VAL A 74 -9.85 -12.80 14.41
C VAL A 74 -10.51 -13.56 15.54
N ARG A 75 -11.84 -13.45 15.69
CA ARG A 75 -12.58 -14.18 16.73
C ARG A 75 -12.35 -15.68 16.63
N THR A 76 -12.54 -16.25 15.44
CA THR A 76 -12.42 -17.71 15.21
C THR A 76 -11.00 -18.19 15.51
N ARG A 77 -9.98 -17.49 15.00
CA ARG A 77 -8.58 -17.87 15.15
C ARG A 77 -8.05 -17.63 16.56
N SER A 78 -8.44 -16.54 17.22
CA SER A 78 -8.06 -16.25 18.60
C SER A 78 -8.66 -17.30 19.55
N LEU A 79 -9.93 -17.70 19.37
CA LEU A 79 -10.54 -18.77 20.18
C LEU A 79 -9.82 -20.11 19.98
N ALA A 80 -9.53 -20.50 18.73
CA ALA A 80 -8.76 -21.72 18.44
C ALA A 80 -7.33 -21.65 19.03
N ALA A 81 -6.69 -20.49 19.00
CA ALA A 81 -5.39 -20.30 19.63
C ALA A 81 -5.47 -20.46 21.17
N TYR A 82 -6.52 -19.96 21.81
CA TYR A 82 -6.74 -20.14 23.25
C TYR A 82 -7.01 -21.60 23.64
N GLU A 83 -7.61 -22.42 22.77
CA GLU A 83 -7.79 -23.86 23.03
C GLU A 83 -6.46 -24.61 23.15
N HIS A 84 -5.43 -24.13 22.43
CA HIS A 84 -4.08 -24.71 22.40
C HIS A 84 -3.04 -23.89 23.17
N GLN A 85 -3.48 -23.04 24.10
CA GLN A 85 -2.63 -22.08 24.79
C GLN A 85 -1.52 -22.69 25.66
N ASP A 86 -1.64 -23.98 25.99
CA ASP A 86 -0.69 -24.73 26.82
C ASP A 86 0.56 -25.19 26.03
N VAL A 87 0.54 -25.06 24.70
CA VAL A 87 1.72 -25.38 23.86
C VAL A 87 2.73 -24.24 23.99
N PRO A 88 3.95 -24.49 24.50
CA PRO A 88 4.96 -23.44 24.63
C PRO A 88 5.36 -22.88 23.26
N PHE A 89 5.53 -21.56 23.16
CA PHE A 89 5.94 -20.88 21.93
C PHE A 89 7.18 -21.52 21.28
N GLU A 90 8.19 -21.88 22.08
CA GLU A 90 9.43 -22.52 21.59
C GLU A 90 9.18 -23.85 20.87
N VAL A 91 8.19 -24.63 21.31
CA VAL A 91 7.82 -25.90 20.65
C VAL A 91 7.18 -25.62 19.29
N VAL A 92 6.41 -24.55 19.17
CA VAL A 92 5.84 -24.11 17.88
C VAL A 92 6.96 -23.70 16.92
N VAL A 93 7.93 -22.92 17.39
CA VAL A 93 9.11 -22.50 16.60
C VAL A 93 9.90 -23.72 16.14
N GLU A 94 10.19 -24.66 17.05
CA GLU A 94 10.92 -25.89 16.74
C GLU A 94 10.17 -26.72 15.68
N ARG A 95 8.84 -26.84 15.80
CA ARG A 95 8.04 -27.65 14.88
C ARG A 95 7.89 -27.05 13.49
N LEU A 96 7.79 -25.71 13.41
CA LEU A 96 7.73 -24.97 12.14
C LEU A 96 9.11 -24.82 11.49
N ASN A 97 10.18 -24.87 12.30
CA ASN A 97 11.58 -24.78 11.88
C ASN A 97 11.85 -23.66 10.85
N PRO A 98 11.50 -22.39 11.16
CA PRO A 98 11.74 -21.28 10.24
C PRO A 98 13.25 -21.02 10.08
N THR A 99 13.62 -20.30 9.02
CA THR A 99 15.01 -19.84 8.84
C THR A 99 15.42 -19.01 10.06
N ARG A 100 16.41 -19.50 10.81
CA ARG A 100 16.88 -18.82 12.02
C ARG A 100 17.60 -17.52 11.64
N SER A 101 17.23 -16.46 12.34
CA SER A 101 17.92 -15.17 12.28
C SER A 101 18.25 -14.69 13.67
N LEU A 102 19.39 -14.01 13.81
CA LEU A 102 19.74 -13.28 15.03
C LEU A 102 19.23 -11.83 14.99
N THR A 103 18.68 -11.38 13.85
CA THR A 103 18.26 -9.98 13.64
C THR A 103 16.78 -9.76 13.87
N HIS A 104 15.97 -10.81 13.99
CA HIS A 104 14.53 -10.71 14.21
C HIS A 104 13.99 -11.98 14.86
N HIS A 105 12.85 -11.84 15.53
CA HIS A 105 12.16 -12.92 16.22
C HIS A 105 11.53 -13.91 15.20
N PRO A 106 11.51 -15.23 15.47
CA PRO A 106 11.39 -16.27 14.42
C PRO A 106 10.02 -16.41 13.74
N LEU A 107 8.92 -16.00 14.38
CA LEU A 107 7.56 -16.15 13.82
C LEU A 107 6.78 -14.84 13.68
N VAL A 108 7.07 -13.87 14.55
CA VAL A 108 6.37 -12.57 14.60
C VAL A 108 7.36 -11.51 15.05
N GLN A 109 7.28 -10.32 14.47
CA GLN A 109 8.11 -9.17 14.82
C GLN A 109 7.30 -8.04 15.48
N VAL A 110 5.96 -8.15 15.44
CA VAL A 110 5.03 -7.22 16.08
C VAL A 110 4.25 -7.94 17.17
N MET A 111 4.25 -7.36 18.37
CA MET A 111 3.49 -7.84 19.53
C MET A 111 2.38 -6.87 19.92
N LEU A 112 1.25 -7.41 20.36
CA LEU A 112 0.16 -6.65 20.97
C LEU A 112 -0.19 -7.26 22.32
N ALA A 113 0.17 -6.56 23.39
CA ALA A 113 -0.20 -6.87 24.75
C ALA A 113 -1.40 -6.05 25.20
N TRP A 114 -2.32 -6.71 25.90
CA TRP A 114 -3.51 -6.09 26.45
C TRP A 114 -3.55 -6.29 27.96
N GLN A 115 -3.42 -5.18 28.69
CA GLN A 115 -3.35 -5.19 30.14
C GLN A 115 -4.74 -4.96 30.71
N ASN A 116 -5.27 -5.99 31.38
CA ASN A 116 -6.56 -5.94 32.09
C ASN A 116 -6.40 -5.72 33.60
N LEU A 117 -5.19 -5.53 34.10
CA LEU A 117 -5.02 -5.14 35.50
C LEU A 117 -5.39 -3.66 35.64
N PRO A 118 -6.05 -3.27 36.75
CA PRO A 118 -6.15 -1.88 37.15
C PRO A 118 -4.74 -1.42 37.55
N ALA A 119 -3.91 -1.13 36.56
CA ALA A 119 -2.67 -0.40 36.72
C ALA A 119 -3.02 1.06 36.50
N ASP A 120 -2.83 1.88 37.53
CA ASP A 120 -2.95 3.33 37.52
C ASP A 120 -2.24 3.92 36.29
N THR A 121 -2.99 4.17 35.22
CA THR A 121 -2.46 4.73 33.98
C THR A 121 -2.16 6.21 34.19
N SER A 122 -0.89 6.52 34.45
CA SER A 122 -0.05 7.67 34.04
C SER A 122 -0.63 9.05 33.64
N ASP A 123 -1.89 9.38 33.94
CA ASP A 123 -2.49 10.69 33.68
C ASP A 123 -3.27 11.13 34.93
N SER A 124 -2.68 12.10 35.64
CA SER A 124 -3.30 13.12 36.49
C SER A 124 -4.33 12.74 37.57
N SER A 125 -4.44 11.49 37.99
CA SER A 125 -4.86 11.19 39.36
C SER A 125 -4.01 10.08 39.93
N ALA A 126 -2.95 10.48 40.63
CA ALA A 126 -2.40 9.68 41.69
C ALA A 126 -3.50 9.49 42.77
N ALA A 127 -4.38 8.53 42.57
CA ALA A 127 -4.73 7.63 43.66
C ALA A 127 -3.59 6.60 43.78
N GLY A 128 -2.34 7.08 43.79
CA GLY A 128 -1.17 6.22 43.91
C GLY A 128 -1.34 5.41 45.16
N LEU A 129 -1.17 4.08 45.05
CA LEU A 129 -1.19 3.11 46.15
C LEU A 129 -0.84 3.78 47.49
N THR A 130 -1.87 4.21 48.23
CA THR A 130 -1.70 4.87 49.51
C THR A 130 -1.60 3.78 50.55
N LEU A 131 -0.38 3.48 51.00
CA LEU A 131 -0.17 2.65 52.18
C LEU A 131 -0.16 3.58 53.40
N GLY A 132 -1.35 3.92 53.90
CA GLY A 132 -1.51 4.93 54.95
C GLY A 132 -1.06 6.30 54.46
N ASP A 133 -0.02 6.86 55.09
CA ASP A 133 0.55 8.17 54.76
C ASP A 133 1.59 8.12 53.62
N LEU A 134 1.88 6.93 53.07
CA LEU A 134 2.87 6.76 52.00
C LEU A 134 2.22 6.89 50.62
N HIS A 135 2.65 7.89 49.85
CA HIS A 135 2.33 8.02 48.44
C HIS A 135 3.35 7.26 47.58
N VAL A 136 2.88 6.21 46.90
CA VAL A 136 3.69 5.45 45.95
C VAL A 136 3.41 5.95 44.54
N SER A 137 4.46 6.37 43.83
CA SER A 137 4.42 6.63 42.39
C SER A 137 5.29 5.63 41.65
N GLN A 138 4.78 5.11 40.52
CA GLN A 138 5.58 4.28 39.63
C GLN A 138 6.51 5.18 38.81
N ILE A 139 7.79 4.86 38.83
CA ILE A 139 8.77 5.49 37.94
C ILE A 139 9.03 4.50 36.81
N PRO A 140 8.68 4.84 35.55
CA PRO A 140 9.01 3.98 34.42
C PRO A 140 10.53 3.83 34.30
N VAL A 141 10.97 2.58 34.13
CA VAL A 141 12.38 2.26 33.91
C VAL A 141 12.59 2.10 32.42
N ASP A 142 13.39 2.99 31.83
CA ASP A 142 13.88 2.79 30.47
C ASP A 142 15.02 1.77 30.50
N THR A 143 14.78 0.62 29.88
CA THR A 143 15.77 -0.46 29.82
C THR A 143 16.71 -0.32 28.62
N GLY A 144 16.43 0.60 27.69
CA GLY A 144 17.18 0.79 26.45
C GLY A 144 17.20 -0.43 25.53
N ALA A 145 16.32 -1.42 25.77
CA ALA A 145 16.32 -2.69 25.06
C ALA A 145 14.92 -3.03 24.55
N ALA A 146 14.76 -3.10 23.23
CA ALA A 146 13.55 -3.59 22.58
C ALA A 146 13.72 -5.07 22.21
N ARG A 147 12.82 -5.94 22.68
CA ARG A 147 12.89 -7.40 22.43
C ARG A 147 12.24 -7.83 21.11
N MET A 148 11.44 -6.94 20.53
CA MET A 148 10.70 -7.10 19.29
C MET A 148 10.91 -5.85 18.44
N ASP A 149 10.66 -5.94 17.13
CA ASP A 149 10.75 -4.76 16.26
C ASP A 149 9.71 -3.70 16.68
N LEU A 150 8.51 -4.15 17.06
CA LEU A 150 7.44 -3.29 17.55
C LEU A 150 6.57 -4.04 18.60
N SER A 151 6.29 -3.40 19.74
CA SER A 151 5.45 -3.96 20.80
C SER A 151 4.48 -2.91 21.33
N PHE A 152 3.20 -3.14 21.09
CA PHE A 152 2.11 -2.32 21.61
C PHE A 152 1.67 -2.87 22.97
N SER A 153 1.73 -2.06 24.01
CA SER A 153 1.17 -2.38 25.33
C SER A 153 0.03 -1.44 25.64
N LEU A 154 -1.20 -1.93 25.53
CA LEU A 154 -2.43 -1.13 25.64
C LEU A 154 -3.33 -1.61 26.79
N ALA A 155 -4.11 -0.70 27.34
CA ALA A 155 -5.08 -0.96 28.40
C ALA A 155 -6.33 -0.08 28.23
N GLU A 156 -7.48 -0.58 28.66
CA GLU A 156 -8.68 0.25 28.82
C GLU A 156 -8.52 1.16 30.04
N ARG A 157 -8.73 2.45 29.83
CA ARG A 157 -8.69 3.47 30.88
C ARG A 157 -10.10 3.71 31.38
N HIS A 158 -10.22 3.90 32.68
CA HIS A 158 -11.48 4.28 33.32
C HIS A 158 -11.27 5.56 34.14
N SER A 159 -12.30 6.40 34.23
CA SER A 159 -12.31 7.59 35.08
C SER A 159 -12.36 7.19 36.55
N ALA A 160 -12.12 8.15 37.45
CA ALA A 160 -12.29 7.94 38.89
C ALA A 160 -13.72 7.52 39.29
N ALA A 161 -14.72 7.82 38.44
CA ALA A 161 -16.10 7.40 38.62
C ALA A 161 -16.40 5.99 38.04
N GLY A 162 -15.40 5.36 37.39
CA GLY A 162 -15.54 4.06 36.73
C GLY A 162 -16.03 4.13 35.28
N ASP A 163 -16.19 5.32 34.70
CA ASP A 163 -16.64 5.49 33.31
C ASP A 163 -15.51 5.20 32.31
N PRO A 164 -15.79 4.65 31.12
CA PRO A 164 -14.78 4.46 30.09
C PRO A 164 -14.08 5.77 29.71
N ALA A 165 -12.74 5.79 29.79
CA ALA A 165 -11.88 6.94 29.50
C ALA A 165 -10.95 6.67 28.29
N GLY A 166 -11.33 5.72 27.43
CA GLY A 166 -10.60 5.36 26.21
C GLY A 166 -9.57 4.25 26.41
N ILE A 167 -8.68 4.10 25.44
CA ILE A 167 -7.59 3.12 25.46
C ILE A 167 -6.27 3.89 25.45
N GLY A 168 -5.35 3.53 26.32
CA GLY A 168 -4.02 4.15 26.39
C GLY A 168 -2.93 3.13 26.64
N GLY A 169 -1.68 3.56 26.55
CA GLY A 169 -0.54 2.68 26.70
C GLY A 169 0.73 3.24 26.08
N PHE A 170 1.67 2.36 25.76
CA PHE A 170 2.94 2.72 25.16
C PHE A 170 3.32 1.76 24.03
N VAL A 171 4.20 2.24 23.15
CA VAL A 171 4.77 1.47 22.06
C VAL A 171 6.28 1.40 22.26
N GLU A 172 6.78 0.20 22.47
CA GLU A 172 8.21 -0.09 22.47
C GLU A 172 8.63 -0.49 21.05
N TYR A 173 9.76 0.02 20.57
CA TYR A 173 10.24 -0.22 19.23
C TYR A 173 11.76 -0.25 19.17
N ARG A 174 12.28 -0.94 18.16
CA ARG A 174 13.70 -0.98 17.85
C ARG A 174 14.15 0.30 17.15
N THR A 175 15.06 1.03 17.78
CA THR A 175 15.57 2.31 17.28
C THR A 175 16.56 2.18 16.10
N ASP A 176 17.08 0.98 15.86
CA ASP A 176 17.88 0.66 14.66
C ASP A 176 17.01 0.37 13.43
N VAL A 177 15.68 0.21 13.61
CA VAL A 177 14.71 -0.03 12.55
C VAL A 177 13.75 1.14 12.37
N PHE A 178 13.27 1.73 13.47
CA PHE A 178 12.27 2.80 13.46
C PHE A 178 12.75 4.03 14.22
N ASP A 179 12.37 5.21 13.72
CA ASP A 179 12.44 6.45 14.48
C ASP A 179 11.11 6.77 15.17
N ALA A 180 11.16 7.67 16.15
CA ALA A 180 9.98 8.07 16.91
C ALA A 180 8.86 8.67 16.04
N ALA A 181 9.23 9.43 14.99
CA ALA A 181 8.26 10.06 14.10
C ALA A 181 7.45 9.01 13.33
N THR A 182 8.11 7.95 12.87
CA THR A 182 7.49 6.81 12.19
C THR A 182 6.50 6.10 13.11
N ILE A 183 6.86 5.89 14.38
CA ILE A 183 5.96 5.24 15.35
C ILE A 183 4.75 6.12 15.66
N VAL A 184 4.94 7.43 15.80
CA VAL A 184 3.81 8.38 15.93
C VAL A 184 2.88 8.28 14.73
N THR A 185 3.43 8.24 13.51
CA THR A 185 2.64 8.00 12.30
C THR A 185 1.89 6.66 12.38
N PHE A 186 2.53 5.56 12.80
CA PHE A 186 1.85 4.26 12.91
C PHE A 186 0.70 4.29 13.93
N VAL A 187 0.85 4.98 15.05
CA VAL A 187 -0.22 5.15 16.05
C VAL A 187 -1.38 5.96 15.46
N GLU A 188 -1.12 7.05 14.75
CA GLU A 188 -2.17 7.82 14.08
C GLU A 188 -2.87 7.01 12.97
N ARG A 189 -2.13 6.21 12.22
CA ARG A 189 -2.70 5.30 11.21
C ARG A 189 -3.55 4.21 11.86
N LEU A 190 -3.12 3.65 13.00
CA LEU A 190 -3.92 2.69 13.78
C LEU A 190 -5.24 3.33 14.24
N ARG A 191 -5.19 4.58 14.70
CA ARG A 191 -6.39 5.35 15.07
C ARG A 191 -7.35 5.50 13.89
N ARG A 192 -6.87 5.85 12.70
CA ARG A 192 -7.70 5.96 11.48
C ARG A 192 -8.34 4.63 11.08
N VAL A 193 -7.60 3.52 11.21
CA VAL A 193 -8.16 2.18 11.00
C VAL A 193 -9.28 1.89 12.00
N LEU A 194 -9.09 2.18 13.28
CA LEU A 194 -10.12 2.02 14.31
C LEU A 194 -11.35 2.92 14.04
N GLU A 195 -11.15 4.15 13.61
CA GLU A 195 -12.23 5.06 13.21
C GLU A 195 -13.02 4.49 12.03
N ALA A 196 -12.36 4.01 10.98
CA ALA A 196 -13.02 3.35 9.85
C ALA A 196 -13.79 2.09 10.26
N MET A 197 -13.17 1.24 11.10
CA MET A 197 -13.81 0.02 11.62
C MET A 197 -15.03 0.28 12.48
N THR A 198 -15.04 1.39 13.21
CA THR A 198 -16.15 1.76 14.08
C THR A 198 -17.26 2.53 13.37
N ALA A 199 -16.92 3.26 12.30
CA ALA A 199 -17.88 3.98 11.48
C ALA A 199 -18.71 3.06 10.56
N ASP A 200 -18.04 2.13 9.85
CA ASP A 200 -18.71 1.20 8.93
C ASP A 200 -18.02 -0.17 8.91
N PRO A 201 -18.51 -1.15 9.70
CA PRO A 201 -17.98 -2.51 9.69
C PRO A 201 -18.20 -3.28 8.38
N ALA A 202 -19.05 -2.80 7.47
CA ALA A 202 -19.26 -3.42 6.16
C ALA A 202 -18.23 -2.92 5.11
N LEU A 203 -17.45 -1.89 5.44
CA LEU A 203 -16.43 -1.33 4.58
C LEU A 203 -15.38 -2.39 4.20
N ARG A 204 -15.01 -2.40 2.92
CA ARG A 204 -13.94 -3.25 2.37
C ARG A 204 -12.58 -2.74 2.79
N LEU A 205 -11.63 -3.66 3.03
CA LEU A 205 -10.28 -3.27 3.43
C LEU A 205 -9.59 -2.38 2.39
N SER A 206 -9.83 -2.57 1.10
CA SER A 206 -9.29 -1.74 0.02
C SER A 206 -9.66 -0.26 0.19
N SER A 207 -10.85 0.03 0.72
CA SER A 207 -11.36 1.38 0.98
C SER A 207 -10.92 1.98 2.32
N VAL A 208 -10.27 1.20 3.19
CA VAL A 208 -9.68 1.75 4.41
C VAL A 208 -8.45 2.57 4.03
N ASP A 209 -8.57 3.87 4.21
CA ASP A 209 -7.49 4.82 4.02
C ASP A 209 -6.73 5.03 5.33
N VAL A 210 -5.42 4.90 5.25
CA VAL A 210 -4.53 5.08 6.41
C VAL A 210 -3.80 6.41 6.35
N LEU A 211 -3.79 7.08 5.19
CA LEU A 211 -3.09 8.34 5.01
C LEU A 211 -3.97 9.51 5.49
N ASP A 212 -3.34 10.59 5.93
CA ASP A 212 -4.05 11.86 6.11
C ASP A 212 -4.05 12.74 4.87
N GLU A 213 -4.81 13.83 4.97
CA GLU A 213 -4.93 14.85 3.94
C GLU A 213 -3.58 15.45 3.52
N ALA A 214 -2.63 15.62 4.46
CA ALA A 214 -1.33 16.19 4.14
C ALA A 214 -0.46 15.19 3.36
N GLU A 215 -0.53 13.91 3.72
CA GLU A 215 0.09 12.80 2.99
C GLU A 215 -0.51 12.68 1.58
N HIS A 216 -1.83 12.76 1.43
CA HIS A 216 -2.50 12.78 0.11
C HIS A 216 -2.10 13.97 -0.74
N ALA A 217 -2.11 15.19 -0.18
CA ALA A 217 -1.69 16.39 -0.89
C ALA A 217 -0.25 16.27 -1.40
N ARG A 218 0.64 15.66 -0.60
CA ARG A 218 2.02 15.39 -1.02
C ARG A 218 2.10 14.36 -2.14
N LEU A 219 1.31 13.28 -2.08
CA LEU A 219 1.26 12.27 -3.14
C LEU A 219 0.69 12.86 -4.44
N ASP A 220 -0.31 13.72 -4.34
CA ASP A 220 -0.92 14.41 -5.48
C ASP A 220 0.08 15.35 -6.17
N ASP A 221 0.93 16.04 -5.40
CA ASP A 221 2.02 16.88 -5.91
C ASP A 221 3.11 16.02 -6.60
N ILE A 222 3.62 14.99 -5.93
CA ILE A 222 4.64 14.07 -6.50
C ILE A 222 4.11 13.39 -7.76
N GLY A 223 2.85 12.95 -7.74
CA GLY A 223 2.18 12.29 -8.85
C GLY A 223 1.77 13.23 -9.98
N ASN A 224 2.00 14.54 -9.83
CA ASN A 224 1.55 15.58 -10.76
C ASN A 224 0.06 15.41 -11.13
N ARG A 225 -0.80 15.14 -10.13
CA ARG A 225 -2.22 14.87 -10.34
C ARG A 225 -2.93 16.00 -11.07
N ALA A 226 -2.46 17.23 -10.85
CA ALA A 226 -2.93 18.40 -11.59
C ALA A 226 -2.79 18.23 -13.11
N ALA A 227 -1.71 17.62 -13.62
CA ALA A 227 -1.55 17.37 -15.05
C ALA A 227 -2.55 16.36 -15.61
N LEU A 228 -3.04 15.42 -14.79
CA LEU A 228 -4.06 14.44 -15.20
C LEU A 228 -5.48 15.02 -15.21
N THR A 229 -5.74 16.04 -14.39
CA THR A 229 -7.06 16.68 -14.27
C THR A 229 -7.21 17.95 -15.10
N LEU A 230 -6.10 18.47 -15.64
CA LEU A 230 -6.13 19.53 -16.64
C LEU A 230 -6.91 19.05 -17.87
N ALA A 231 -7.96 19.80 -18.24
CA ALA A 231 -8.61 19.62 -19.52
C ALA A 231 -7.56 19.74 -20.63
N ALA A 232 -7.64 18.86 -21.63
CA ALA A 232 -6.74 18.91 -22.79
C ALA A 232 -6.80 20.32 -23.39
N GLN A 233 -5.69 21.04 -23.33
CA GLN A 233 -5.65 22.46 -23.74
C GLN A 233 -5.74 22.63 -25.26
N ASN A 234 -5.47 21.56 -26.03
CA ASN A 234 -5.46 21.58 -27.49
C ASN A 234 -6.16 20.34 -28.06
N ASP A 235 -7.31 20.56 -28.70
CA ASP A 235 -8.00 19.54 -29.51
C ASP A 235 -7.38 19.41 -30.93
N GLU A 236 -6.31 20.15 -31.22
CA GLU A 236 -5.67 20.13 -32.53
C GLU A 236 -4.91 18.82 -32.77
N SER A 237 -5.24 18.17 -33.89
CA SER A 237 -4.52 16.98 -34.34
C SER A 237 -3.09 17.32 -34.78
N ILE A 238 -2.18 16.33 -34.70
CA ILE A 238 -0.79 16.47 -35.19
C ILE A 238 -0.74 17.00 -36.66
N PRO A 239 -1.57 16.52 -37.61
CA PRO A 239 -1.64 17.10 -38.94
C PRO A 239 -2.03 18.57 -38.98
N ALA A 240 -2.97 19.01 -38.13
CA ALA A 240 -3.39 20.41 -38.05
C ALA A 240 -2.25 21.30 -37.55
N MET A 241 -1.59 20.89 -36.46
CA MET A 241 -0.43 21.60 -35.92
C MET A 241 0.72 21.69 -36.95
N PHE A 242 0.97 20.60 -37.68
CA PHE A 242 1.97 20.55 -38.73
C PHE A 242 1.62 21.48 -39.91
N ALA A 243 0.36 21.52 -40.32
CA ALA A 243 -0.11 22.42 -41.38
C ALA A 243 0.02 23.90 -40.97
N ALA A 244 -0.36 24.25 -39.73
CA ALA A 244 -0.18 25.60 -39.18
C ALA A 244 1.29 26.02 -39.18
N GLN A 245 2.18 25.12 -38.75
CA GLN A 245 3.63 25.37 -38.77
C GLN A 245 4.18 25.54 -40.20
N THR A 246 3.71 24.72 -41.14
CA THR A 246 4.10 24.81 -42.56
C THR A 246 3.66 26.12 -43.18
N ALA A 247 2.45 26.60 -42.87
CA ALA A 247 1.96 27.90 -43.31
C ALA A 247 2.78 29.06 -42.73
N ARG A 248 3.17 28.96 -41.44
CA ARG A 248 3.94 30.00 -40.74
C ARG A 248 5.38 30.14 -41.23
N ALA A 249 6.07 29.02 -41.49
CA ALA A 249 7.50 29.03 -41.82
C ALA A 249 7.85 28.00 -42.90
N PRO A 250 7.34 28.14 -44.14
CA PRO A 250 7.45 27.11 -45.17
C PRO A 250 8.89 26.78 -45.59
N GLN A 251 9.80 27.75 -45.53
CA GLN A 251 11.20 27.60 -45.94
C GLN A 251 12.13 27.19 -44.79
N ALA A 252 11.61 27.08 -43.56
CA ALA A 252 12.41 26.59 -42.44
C ALA A 252 12.72 25.09 -42.63
N ILE A 253 13.89 24.66 -42.19
CA ILE A 253 14.29 23.25 -42.23
C ILE A 253 13.46 22.46 -41.23
N ALA A 254 12.77 21.43 -41.71
CA ALA A 254 11.97 20.50 -40.91
C ALA A 254 12.75 19.22 -40.57
N ILE A 255 13.57 18.73 -41.52
CA ILE A 255 14.43 17.55 -41.33
C ILE A 255 15.84 17.91 -41.77
N SER A 256 16.81 17.73 -40.87
CA SER A 256 18.23 18.00 -41.12
C SER A 256 19.09 16.76 -41.36
N GLY A 257 18.54 15.55 -41.15
CA GLY A 257 19.25 14.28 -41.33
C GLY A 257 19.01 13.64 -42.70
N GLY A 258 20.03 13.00 -43.26
CA GLY A 258 20.01 12.33 -44.58
C GLY A 258 20.95 13.00 -45.59
N ASP A 259 20.76 12.72 -46.87
CA ASP A 259 21.61 13.24 -47.95
C ASP A 259 21.43 14.75 -48.21
N ARG A 260 20.24 15.28 -47.88
CA ARG A 260 19.93 16.71 -47.99
C ARG A 260 18.91 17.14 -46.92
N PRO A 261 18.91 18.42 -46.51
CA PRO A 261 17.85 18.94 -45.65
C PRO A 261 16.51 19.04 -46.40
N TRP A 262 15.42 18.94 -45.66
CA TRP A 262 14.05 19.13 -46.14
C TRP A 262 13.41 20.34 -45.46
N THR A 263 12.76 21.19 -46.25
CA THR A 263 11.95 22.29 -45.70
C THR A 263 10.57 21.79 -45.25
N TYR A 264 9.88 22.57 -44.41
CA TYR A 264 8.48 22.28 -44.06
C TYR A 264 7.58 22.15 -45.30
N ARG A 265 7.76 23.03 -46.30
CA ARG A 265 7.01 22.97 -47.55
C ARG A 265 7.25 21.66 -48.31
N GLU A 266 8.50 21.28 -48.51
CA GLU A 266 8.84 20.04 -49.23
C GLU A 266 8.30 18.80 -48.54
N LEU A 267 8.39 18.77 -47.20
CA LEU A 267 7.88 17.68 -46.39
C LEU A 267 6.34 17.61 -46.44
N ASP A 268 5.67 18.75 -46.38
CA ASP A 268 4.20 18.84 -46.48
C ASP A 268 3.70 18.36 -47.85
N GLU A 269 4.30 18.85 -48.94
CA GLU A 269 3.93 18.45 -50.28
C GLU A 269 4.16 16.95 -50.53
N ALA A 270 5.30 16.41 -50.09
CA ALA A 270 5.60 14.98 -50.24
C ALA A 270 4.65 14.11 -49.42
N SER A 271 4.40 14.46 -48.16
CA SER A 271 3.47 13.72 -47.30
C SER A 271 2.02 13.85 -47.78
N ASN A 272 1.60 15.00 -48.32
CA ASN A 272 0.27 15.18 -48.93
C ASN A 272 0.09 14.30 -50.17
N ARG A 273 1.10 14.23 -51.05
CA ARG A 273 1.04 13.33 -52.22
C ARG A 273 0.89 11.87 -51.80
N LEU A 274 1.66 11.44 -50.81
CA LEU A 274 1.59 10.07 -50.31
C LEU A 274 0.27 9.80 -49.57
N ALA A 275 -0.25 10.75 -48.79
CA ALA A 275 -1.54 10.61 -48.11
C ALA A 275 -2.68 10.40 -49.11
N HIS A 276 -2.75 11.20 -50.18
CA HIS A 276 -3.73 11.00 -51.24
C HIS A 276 -3.59 9.65 -51.94
N LEU A 277 -2.35 9.18 -52.16
CA LEU A 277 -2.11 7.85 -52.72
C LEU A 277 -2.64 6.74 -51.78
N LEU A 278 -2.38 6.84 -50.48
CA LEU A 278 -2.89 5.89 -49.48
C LEU A 278 -4.41 5.86 -49.46
N ILE A 279 -5.06 7.04 -49.47
CA ILE A 279 -6.52 7.16 -49.53
C ILE A 279 -7.08 6.54 -50.82
N ALA A 280 -6.42 6.78 -51.96
CA ALA A 280 -6.78 6.18 -53.24
C ALA A 280 -6.60 4.65 -53.26
N ARG A 281 -5.67 4.11 -52.44
CA ARG A 281 -5.47 2.67 -52.23
C ARG A 281 -6.39 2.06 -51.16
N GLY A 282 -7.32 2.85 -50.63
CA GLY A 282 -8.37 2.36 -49.74
C GLY A 282 -8.12 2.59 -48.25
N VAL A 283 -7.04 3.28 -47.87
CA VAL A 283 -6.82 3.66 -46.46
C VAL A 283 -7.95 4.59 -46.00
N ARG A 284 -8.53 4.26 -44.86
CA ARG A 284 -9.61 5.00 -44.19
C ARG A 284 -9.20 5.40 -42.78
N THR A 285 -9.91 6.38 -42.23
CA THR A 285 -9.75 6.81 -40.83
C THR A 285 -9.84 5.62 -39.87
N GLY A 286 -8.90 5.54 -38.93
CA GLY A 286 -8.82 4.47 -37.94
C GLY A 286 -8.21 3.15 -38.43
N GLN A 287 -7.86 3.04 -39.72
CA GLN A 287 -7.10 1.89 -40.21
C GLN A 287 -5.63 1.99 -39.82
N ARG A 288 -4.93 0.86 -39.90
CA ARG A 288 -3.51 0.74 -39.59
C ARG A 288 -2.73 0.63 -40.90
N VAL A 289 -1.54 1.20 -40.96
CA VAL A 289 -0.65 1.11 -42.13
C VAL A 289 0.74 0.70 -41.66
N ALA A 290 1.21 -0.47 -42.08
CA ALA A 290 2.55 -0.93 -41.76
C ALA A 290 3.61 -0.12 -42.52
N LEU A 291 4.59 0.41 -41.79
CA LEU A 291 5.73 1.14 -42.36
C LEU A 291 7.00 0.32 -42.14
N LEU A 292 7.42 -0.41 -43.18
CA LEU A 292 8.67 -1.16 -43.22
C LEU A 292 9.74 -0.33 -43.93
N LEU A 293 10.29 0.66 -43.23
CA LEU A 293 11.27 1.60 -43.77
C LEU A 293 12.45 1.77 -42.80
N PRO A 294 13.69 1.93 -43.29
CA PRO A 294 14.81 2.32 -42.45
C PRO A 294 14.63 3.74 -41.91
N ARG A 295 15.46 4.16 -40.96
CA ARG A 295 15.43 5.51 -40.39
C ARG A 295 15.92 6.56 -41.40
N THR A 296 15.02 7.05 -42.26
CA THR A 296 15.29 8.07 -43.29
C THR A 296 14.25 9.19 -43.28
N ALA A 297 14.49 10.26 -44.07
CA ALA A 297 13.51 11.34 -44.24
C ALA A 297 12.19 10.83 -44.85
N GLU A 298 12.26 9.85 -45.73
CA GLU A 298 11.10 9.19 -46.35
C GLU A 298 10.25 8.44 -45.32
N ALA A 299 10.85 7.89 -44.25
CA ALA A 299 10.09 7.30 -43.15
C ALA A 299 9.24 8.36 -42.43
N VAL A 300 9.76 9.57 -42.24
CA VAL A 300 9.00 10.70 -41.66
C VAL A 300 7.88 11.14 -42.61
N VAL A 301 8.15 11.20 -43.93
CA VAL A 301 7.13 11.46 -44.96
C VAL A 301 6.00 10.44 -44.86
N ALA A 302 6.32 9.15 -44.72
CA ALA A 302 5.36 8.08 -44.60
C ALA A 302 4.53 8.17 -43.31
N ILE A 303 5.16 8.45 -42.16
CA ILE A 303 4.47 8.67 -40.88
C ILE A 303 3.46 9.82 -41.02
N LEU A 304 3.90 10.98 -41.51
CA LEU A 304 3.02 12.14 -41.69
C LEU A 304 1.89 11.84 -42.68
N ALA A 305 2.16 11.14 -43.77
CA ALA A 305 1.15 10.77 -44.76
C ALA A 305 0.05 9.87 -44.18
N VAL A 306 0.43 8.88 -43.35
CA VAL A 306 -0.52 7.98 -42.68
C VAL A 306 -1.41 8.75 -41.70
N VAL A 307 -0.80 9.61 -40.86
CA VAL A 307 -1.57 10.40 -39.90
C VAL A 307 -2.47 11.44 -40.60
N LYS A 308 -2.01 12.05 -41.71
CA LYS A 308 -2.82 12.93 -42.57
C LYS A 308 -4.00 12.20 -43.23
N ALA A 309 -3.85 10.92 -43.54
CA ALA A 309 -4.94 10.07 -44.04
C ALA A 309 -5.95 9.67 -42.93
N GLY A 310 -5.73 10.10 -41.68
CA GLY A 310 -6.56 9.72 -40.53
C GLY A 310 -6.29 8.30 -40.03
N ALA A 311 -5.22 7.66 -40.50
CA ALA A 311 -4.83 6.31 -40.14
C ALA A 311 -3.71 6.30 -39.08
N THR A 312 -3.45 5.13 -38.51
CA THR A 312 -2.37 4.90 -37.54
C THR A 312 -1.24 4.14 -38.21
N TYR A 313 0.00 4.61 -38.04
CA TYR A 313 1.15 3.89 -38.58
C TYR A 313 1.62 2.80 -37.61
N VAL A 314 2.07 1.68 -38.15
CA VAL A 314 2.71 0.59 -37.41
C VAL A 314 4.17 0.53 -37.87
N PRO A 315 5.13 1.11 -37.13
CA PRO A 315 6.53 1.13 -37.55
C PRO A 315 7.15 -0.25 -37.38
N ILE A 316 7.78 -0.76 -38.44
CA ILE A 316 8.48 -2.04 -38.44
C ILE A 316 9.91 -1.79 -38.91
N ASP A 317 10.88 -2.07 -38.05
CA ASP A 317 12.30 -1.95 -38.39
C ASP A 317 12.71 -3.08 -39.37
N PRO A 318 13.23 -2.77 -40.57
CA PRO A 318 13.67 -3.79 -41.52
C PRO A 318 14.80 -4.70 -41.03
N SER A 319 15.58 -4.26 -40.03
CA SER A 319 16.73 -5.01 -39.48
C SER A 319 16.33 -6.13 -38.52
N VAL A 320 15.09 -6.14 -38.02
CA VAL A 320 14.63 -7.17 -37.09
C VAL A 320 14.36 -8.50 -37.81
N PRO A 321 14.52 -9.66 -37.13
CA PRO A 321 14.27 -10.96 -37.74
C PRO A 321 12.86 -11.11 -38.32
N ALA A 322 12.73 -11.94 -39.36
CA ALA A 322 11.46 -12.21 -40.04
C ALA A 322 10.33 -12.57 -39.08
N ALA A 323 10.59 -13.48 -38.14
CA ALA A 323 9.61 -13.89 -37.13
C ALA A 323 9.02 -12.72 -36.31
N ARG A 324 9.82 -11.69 -35.99
CA ARG A 324 9.33 -10.50 -35.27
C ARG A 324 8.45 -9.63 -36.17
N ARG A 325 8.79 -9.50 -37.45
CA ARG A 325 7.98 -8.75 -38.43
C ARG A 325 6.64 -9.45 -38.67
N ASP A 326 6.67 -10.76 -38.88
CA ASP A 326 5.48 -11.57 -39.10
C ASP A 326 4.55 -11.52 -37.89
N PHE A 327 5.10 -11.58 -36.67
CA PHE A 327 4.35 -11.40 -35.43
C PHE A 327 3.63 -10.04 -35.40
N VAL A 328 4.34 -8.92 -35.61
CA VAL A 328 3.74 -7.58 -35.57
C VAL A 328 2.66 -7.41 -36.63
N LEU A 329 2.87 -7.93 -37.85
CA LEU A 329 1.88 -7.89 -38.92
C LEU A 329 0.63 -8.71 -38.57
N SER A 330 0.82 -9.89 -37.98
CA SER A 330 -0.30 -10.76 -37.59
C SER A 330 -1.14 -10.17 -36.45
N ASP A 331 -0.51 -9.53 -35.47
CA ASP A 331 -1.17 -8.92 -34.31
C ASP A 331 -1.86 -7.60 -34.68
N ALA A 332 -1.18 -6.74 -35.44
CA ALA A 332 -1.70 -5.43 -35.79
C ALA A 332 -2.75 -5.47 -36.92
N ALA A 333 -2.77 -6.52 -37.75
CA ALA A 333 -3.62 -6.64 -38.94
C ALA A 333 -3.76 -5.31 -39.73
N PRO A 334 -2.64 -4.75 -40.24
CA PRO A 334 -2.61 -3.52 -41.02
C PRO A 334 -3.04 -3.71 -42.48
#